data_AF-A0A5P9H1P1-F1
#
_entry.id   AF-A0A5P9H1P1-F1
#
_cell.length_a   1.000
_cell.length_b   1.000
_cell.length_c   1.000
_cell.angle_alpha   90.00
_cell.angle_beta   90.00
_cell.angle_gamma   90.00
#
_symmetry.space_group_name_H-M   'P 1'
#
loop_
_entity.id
_entity.type
_entity.pdbx_description
1 polymer ?
#
loop_
_entity_poly.entity_id
_entity_poly.type
_entity_poly.pdbx_seq_one_letter_code
_entity_poly.pdbx_strand_id
1 'polypeptide(L)'
;MQFMTLISHPKKDGETALTSGTKKDLSLIDEALASEGKRALAEAALHVAARMIEQADELGSEESPLSKRERMALGRAGVDMVDTMSDAEFYRSDPVLQGMGGKAILTINAIPLAEAARRMKVSDARLRQRISAGSLMAIPRPHGRGWLIPVFQFTDTGEIPHLGRTLLAAGRQVSAQAMHRFFRTPREDLDGFSPRDWLIEGHDPAIIESILSSL
;
A
#
# COMPACT_ATOMS: atom_id res chain seq x y z
N MET A 1 37.71 -19.50 47.33
CA MET A 1 36.93 -20.51 46.57
C MET A 1 36.65 -19.98 45.18
N GLN A 2 36.63 -20.89 44.22
CA GLN A 2 36.78 -20.74 42.77
C GLN A 2 35.53 -20.28 42.00
N PHE A 3 35.80 -19.57 40.90
CA PHE A 3 35.14 -19.57 39.56
C PHE A 3 33.64 -19.22 39.48
N MET A 4 33.15 -18.44 38.50
CA MET A 4 33.29 -18.72 37.07
C MET A 4 32.98 -17.47 36.22
N THR A 5 33.88 -17.16 35.30
CA THR A 5 33.71 -16.15 34.25
C THR A 5 32.83 -16.73 33.15
N LEU A 6 31.69 -16.09 32.85
CA LEU A 6 30.91 -16.39 31.64
C LEU A 6 31.28 -15.36 30.57
N ILE A 7 32.23 -15.75 29.73
CA ILE A 7 32.44 -15.15 28.42
C ILE A 7 31.28 -15.63 27.53
N SER A 8 30.47 -14.71 27.03
CA SER A 8 29.55 -15.00 25.92
C SER A 8 29.87 -14.05 24.77
N HIS A 9 30.52 -14.58 23.74
CA HIS A 9 30.67 -13.95 22.43
C HIS A 9 29.52 -14.42 21.49
N PRO A 10 29.30 -13.75 20.36
CA PRO A 10 28.02 -13.10 20.02
C PRO A 10 27.06 -14.02 19.26
N LYS A 11 25.75 -13.87 19.50
CA LYS A 11 24.73 -14.41 18.61
C LYS A 11 24.30 -13.33 17.62
N LYS A 12 24.80 -13.48 16.38
CA LYS A 12 24.27 -12.81 15.17
C LYS A 12 22.88 -13.39 14.90
N ASP A 13 21.84 -12.72 15.38
CA ASP A 13 20.49 -12.88 14.83
C ASP A 13 20.12 -11.55 14.18
N GLY A 14 19.73 -11.60 12.90
CA GLY A 14 19.47 -10.45 12.07
C GLY A 14 18.27 -9.65 12.55
N GLU A 15 18.50 -8.71 13.46
CA GLU A 15 17.60 -7.57 13.63
C GLU A 15 17.50 -6.87 12.27
N THR A 16 16.30 -6.87 11.70
CA THR A 16 15.92 -5.94 10.65
C THR A 16 16.07 -4.53 11.23
N ALA A 17 17.28 -3.98 11.10
CA ALA A 17 17.61 -2.67 11.61
C ALA A 17 16.63 -1.67 10.97
N LEU A 18 15.79 -1.06 11.81
CA LEU A 18 14.92 0.04 11.40
C LEU A 18 15.73 1.02 10.57
N THR A 19 15.20 1.39 9.40
CA THR A 19 15.90 2.32 8.52
C THR A 19 16.21 3.62 9.27
N SER A 20 17.26 4.34 8.87
CA SER A 20 17.63 5.60 9.53
C SER A 20 16.49 6.63 9.54
N GLY A 21 15.56 6.56 8.58
CA GLY A 21 14.33 7.36 8.58
C GLY A 21 13.37 6.92 9.67
N THR A 22 13.05 5.62 9.71
CA THR A 22 12.11 5.04 10.69
C THR A 22 12.55 5.25 12.14
N LYS A 23 13.87 5.15 12.44
CA LYS A 23 14.38 5.44 13.80
C LYS A 23 14.19 6.91 14.18
N LYS A 24 14.39 7.81 13.23
CA LYS A 24 14.21 9.26 13.44
C LYS A 24 12.73 9.57 13.66
N ASP A 25 11.84 9.01 12.86
CA ASP A 25 10.40 9.20 12.98
C ASP A 25 9.88 8.69 14.32
N LEU A 26 10.30 7.50 14.75
CA LEU A 26 9.94 6.93 16.06
C LEU A 26 10.48 7.79 17.22
N SER A 27 11.70 8.31 17.13
CA SER A 27 12.23 9.20 18.18
C SER A 27 11.47 10.52 18.27
N LEU A 28 11.02 11.08 17.14
CA LEU A 28 10.20 12.27 17.11
C LEU A 28 8.80 12.03 17.68
N ILE A 29 8.23 10.84 17.42
CA ILE A 29 6.95 10.42 17.98
C ILE A 29 7.07 10.24 19.50
N ASP A 30 8.08 9.52 19.99
CA ASP A 30 8.32 9.35 21.44
C ASP A 30 8.54 10.70 22.14
N GLU A 31 9.33 11.59 21.52
CA GLU A 31 9.59 12.91 22.07
C GLU A 31 8.34 13.82 22.05
N ALA A 32 7.50 13.70 21.02
CA ALA A 32 6.23 14.41 20.95
C ALA A 32 5.19 13.85 21.94
N LEU A 33 5.18 12.54 22.15
CA LEU A 33 4.34 11.86 23.11
C LEU A 33 4.87 12.00 24.56
N ALA A 34 6.06 12.54 24.82
CA ALA A 34 6.57 12.69 26.18
C ALA A 34 6.11 13.97 26.89
N SER A 35 5.60 14.98 26.17
CA SER A 35 5.14 16.23 26.79
C SER A 35 3.71 16.57 26.41
N GLU A 36 2.94 17.05 27.39
CA GLU A 36 1.53 17.39 27.21
C GLU A 36 1.33 18.48 26.15
N GLY A 37 2.20 19.49 26.11
CA GLY A 37 2.20 20.51 25.07
C GLY A 37 2.57 20.00 23.67
N LYS A 38 3.50 19.04 23.54
CA LYS A 38 3.85 18.44 22.25
C LYS A 38 2.80 17.42 21.79
N ARG A 39 2.13 16.72 22.71
CA ARG A 39 0.94 15.89 22.40
C ARG A 39 -0.20 16.75 21.85
N ALA A 40 -0.55 17.84 22.53
CA ALA A 40 -1.58 18.76 22.05
C ALA A 40 -1.22 19.37 20.68
N LEU A 41 0.07 19.68 20.45
CA LEU A 41 0.55 20.14 19.14
C LEU A 41 0.49 19.05 18.07
N ALA A 42 0.85 17.81 18.39
CA ALA A 42 0.76 16.68 17.47
C ALA A 42 -0.69 16.37 17.10
N GLU A 43 -1.61 16.40 18.07
CA GLU A 43 -3.05 16.26 17.85
C GLU A 43 -3.60 17.39 16.98
N ALA A 44 -3.23 18.64 17.27
CA ALA A 44 -3.61 19.78 16.44
C ALA A 44 -3.05 19.67 15.01
N ALA A 45 -1.79 19.23 14.86
CA ALA A 45 -1.18 19.00 13.56
C ALA A 45 -1.87 17.86 12.80
N LEU A 46 -2.27 16.77 13.49
CA LEU A 46 -3.04 15.69 12.88
C LEU A 46 -4.43 16.15 12.45
N HIS A 47 -5.10 16.97 13.27
CA HIS A 47 -6.42 17.52 12.98
C HIS A 47 -6.38 18.50 11.80
N VAL A 48 -5.35 19.35 11.74
CA VAL A 48 -5.11 20.24 10.58
C VAL A 48 -4.77 19.41 9.35
N ALA A 49 -3.92 18.39 9.47
CA ALA A 49 -3.61 17.48 8.36
C ALA A 49 -4.86 16.74 7.86
N ALA A 50 -5.74 16.28 8.75
CA ALA A 50 -7.02 15.66 8.41
C ALA A 50 -7.91 16.63 7.61
N ARG A 51 -8.07 17.88 8.08
CA ARG A 51 -8.80 18.92 7.32
C ARG A 51 -8.17 19.24 5.97
N MET A 52 -6.84 19.29 5.91
CA MET A 52 -6.12 19.54 4.66
C MET A 52 -6.29 18.37 3.70
N ILE A 53 -6.39 17.13 4.20
CA ILE A 53 -6.71 15.95 3.41
C ILE A 53 -8.16 16.02 2.93
N GLU A 54 -9.13 16.39 3.78
CA GLU A 54 -10.53 16.59 3.38
C GLU A 54 -10.67 17.65 2.27
N GLN A 55 -9.98 18.79 2.40
CA GLN A 55 -9.91 19.82 1.35
C GLN A 55 -9.12 19.38 0.12
N ALA A 56 -8.10 18.52 0.28
CA ALA A 56 -7.35 17.98 -0.84
C ALA A 56 -8.14 16.88 -1.56
N ASP A 57 -9.05 16.17 -0.89
CA ASP A 57 -10.00 15.23 -1.49
C ASP A 57 -10.98 15.99 -2.41
N GLU A 58 -11.44 17.19 -1.99
CA GLU A 58 -12.22 18.11 -2.84
C GLU A 58 -11.47 18.56 -4.11
N LEU A 59 -10.12 18.47 -4.11
CA LEU A 59 -9.25 18.94 -5.20
C LEU A 59 -8.49 17.81 -5.91
N GLY A 60 -8.57 16.56 -5.45
CA GLY A 60 -7.51 15.58 -5.71
C GLY A 60 -7.91 14.10 -5.75
N SER A 61 -9.17 13.72 -5.57
CA SER A 61 -9.59 12.33 -5.77
C SER A 61 -10.81 12.24 -6.69
N GLU A 62 -10.66 11.51 -7.80
CA GLU A 62 -11.81 11.01 -8.56
C GLU A 62 -12.46 9.79 -7.85
N GLU A 63 -12.27 9.61 -6.54
CA GLU A 63 -13.14 8.72 -5.78
C GLU A 63 -14.43 9.49 -5.49
N SER A 64 -15.29 9.52 -6.51
CA SER A 64 -16.61 10.12 -6.42
C SER A 64 -17.33 9.54 -5.19
N PRO A 65 -17.93 10.38 -4.33
CA PRO A 65 -18.76 9.90 -3.24
C PRO A 65 -19.76 8.87 -3.76
N LEU A 66 -20.04 7.84 -2.96
CA LEU A 66 -20.98 6.79 -3.35
C LEU A 66 -22.23 7.40 -3.98
N SER A 67 -22.55 6.98 -5.19
CA SER A 67 -23.71 7.43 -5.92
C SER A 67 -24.98 7.07 -5.15
N LYS A 68 -26.09 7.73 -5.48
CA LYS A 68 -27.39 7.38 -4.89
C LYS A 68 -27.75 5.91 -5.13
N ARG A 69 -27.35 5.35 -6.27
CA ARG A 69 -27.58 3.94 -6.60
C ARG A 69 -26.77 3.00 -5.71
N GLU A 70 -25.48 3.28 -5.52
CA GLU A 70 -24.61 2.48 -4.63
C GLU A 70 -25.09 2.56 -3.18
N ARG A 71 -25.45 3.76 -2.71
CA ARG A 71 -26.04 3.96 -1.39
C ARG A 71 -27.32 3.16 -1.18
N MET A 72 -28.21 3.14 -2.17
CA MET A 72 -29.42 2.32 -2.12
C MET A 72 -29.11 0.82 -2.16
N ALA A 73 -28.10 0.39 -2.93
CA ALA A 73 -27.69 -1.01 -3.00
C ALA A 73 -27.11 -1.49 -1.66
N LEU A 74 -26.25 -0.68 -1.03
CA LEU A 74 -25.68 -0.96 0.29
C LEU A 74 -26.76 -0.97 1.38
N GLY A 75 -27.71 -0.03 1.34
CA GLY A 75 -28.85 -0.02 2.26
C GLY A 75 -29.71 -1.29 2.15
N ARG A 76 -29.91 -1.83 0.94
CA ARG A 76 -30.59 -3.14 0.75
C ARG A 76 -29.79 -4.31 1.29
N ALA A 77 -28.47 -4.21 1.34
CA ALA A 77 -27.58 -5.19 1.96
C ALA A 77 -27.49 -5.04 3.49
N GLY A 78 -28.23 -4.10 4.08
CA GLY A 78 -28.27 -3.87 5.53
C GLY A 78 -27.17 -2.93 6.06
N VAL A 79 -26.46 -2.22 5.18
CA VAL A 79 -25.51 -1.18 5.59
C VAL A 79 -26.30 0.07 5.95
N ASP A 80 -26.37 0.38 7.25
CA ASP A 80 -27.00 1.60 7.73
C ASP A 80 -26.03 2.77 7.61
N MET A 81 -26.47 3.88 7.00
CA MET A 81 -25.64 5.05 6.74
C MET A 81 -26.07 6.28 7.52
N VAL A 82 -27.06 6.16 8.41
CA VAL A 82 -27.46 7.25 9.32
C VAL A 82 -26.71 7.21 10.66
N ASP A 83 -26.11 6.07 11.00
CA ASP A 83 -25.30 5.93 12.21
C ASP A 83 -23.84 6.30 11.93
N THR A 84 -23.52 7.58 12.14
CA THR A 84 -22.18 8.11 11.89
C THR A 84 -21.28 7.73 13.05
N MET A 85 -20.23 6.95 12.79
CA MET A 85 -19.20 6.65 13.78
C MET A 85 -18.48 7.93 14.23
N SER A 86 -18.09 8.02 15.50
CA SER A 86 -17.13 9.05 15.89
C SER A 86 -15.77 8.81 15.22
N ASP A 87 -14.98 9.87 15.03
CA ASP A 87 -13.62 9.74 14.46
C ASP A 87 -12.79 8.69 15.21
N ALA A 88 -12.88 8.67 16.54
CA ALA A 88 -12.14 7.72 17.37
C ALA A 88 -12.57 6.26 17.14
N GLU A 89 -13.85 6.00 16.89
CA GLU A 89 -14.35 4.67 16.55
C GLU A 89 -14.00 4.31 15.12
N PHE A 90 -14.10 5.25 14.19
CA PHE A 90 -13.71 5.07 12.80
C PHE A 90 -12.24 4.63 12.68
N TYR A 91 -11.32 5.36 13.29
CA TYR A 91 -9.89 5.03 13.24
C TYR A 91 -9.52 3.74 13.98
N ARG A 92 -10.35 3.27 14.91
CA ARG A 92 -10.16 1.98 15.60
C ARG A 92 -10.88 0.82 14.92
N SER A 93 -11.67 1.08 13.89
CA SER A 93 -12.40 0.02 13.19
C SER A 93 -11.45 -0.90 12.43
N ASP A 94 -11.77 -2.20 12.40
CA ASP A 94 -10.98 -3.21 11.70
C ASP A 94 -10.72 -2.85 10.22
N PRO A 95 -11.71 -2.37 9.43
CA PRO A 95 -11.47 -2.01 8.03
C PRO A 95 -10.44 -0.89 7.87
N VAL A 96 -10.48 0.13 8.74
CA VAL A 96 -9.53 1.24 8.70
C VAL A 96 -8.14 0.76 9.08
N LEU A 97 -8.01 -0.01 10.17
CA LEU A 97 -6.74 -0.58 10.59
C LEU A 97 -6.14 -1.50 9.52
N GLN A 98 -6.95 -2.34 8.87
CA GLN A 98 -6.54 -3.19 7.75
C GLN A 98 -6.10 -2.36 6.54
N GLY A 99 -6.85 -1.31 6.19
CA GLY A 99 -6.51 -0.41 5.11
C GLY A 99 -5.18 0.32 5.35
N MET A 100 -5.00 0.88 6.54
CA MET A 100 -3.77 1.57 6.93
C MET A 100 -2.58 0.60 6.98
N GLY A 101 -2.75 -0.56 7.60
CA GLY A 101 -1.73 -1.61 7.68
C GLY A 101 -1.32 -2.12 6.30
N GLY A 102 -2.29 -2.37 5.41
CA GLY A 102 -2.04 -2.78 4.03
C GLY A 102 -1.25 -1.73 3.24
N LYS A 103 -1.59 -0.45 3.39
CA LYS A 103 -0.85 0.66 2.77
C LYS A 103 0.58 0.79 3.31
N ALA A 104 0.77 0.61 4.62
CA ALA A 104 2.08 0.64 5.25
C ALA A 104 2.97 -0.51 4.73
N ILE A 105 2.45 -1.74 4.70
CA ILE A 105 3.15 -2.93 4.18
C ILE A 105 3.51 -2.75 2.70
N LEU A 106 2.58 -2.24 1.90
CA LEU A 106 2.83 -1.94 0.49
C LEU A 106 4.00 -0.96 0.32
N THR A 107 4.04 0.08 1.16
CA THR A 107 5.04 1.15 1.09
C THR A 107 6.40 0.69 1.58
N ILE A 108 6.46 0.00 2.72
CA ILE A 108 7.69 -0.51 3.33
C ILE A 108 8.41 -1.48 2.40
N ASN A 109 7.64 -2.33 1.71
CA ASN A 109 8.21 -3.32 0.80
C ASN A 109 8.52 -2.77 -0.59
N ALA A 110 8.00 -1.60 -0.96
CA ALA A 110 8.22 -1.04 -2.29
C ALA A 110 9.68 -0.61 -2.51
N ILE A 111 10.19 -0.80 -3.72
CA ILE A 111 11.57 -0.48 -4.09
C ILE A 111 11.67 0.86 -4.83
N PRO A 112 12.78 1.61 -4.73
CA PRO A 112 12.96 2.84 -5.51
C PRO A 112 12.92 2.59 -7.03
N LEU A 113 12.44 3.58 -7.80
CA LEU A 113 12.40 3.53 -9.27
C LEU A 113 13.70 3.04 -9.92
N ALA A 114 14.85 3.58 -9.50
CA ALA A 114 16.16 3.22 -10.05
C ALA A 114 16.54 1.75 -9.77
N GLU A 115 16.10 1.20 -8.65
CA GLU A 115 16.28 -0.22 -8.33
C GLU A 115 15.37 -1.10 -9.20
N ALA A 116 14.10 -0.71 -9.38
CA ALA A 116 13.21 -1.40 -10.30
C ALA A 116 13.75 -1.38 -11.75
N ALA A 117 14.30 -0.25 -12.20
CA ALA A 117 14.87 -0.10 -13.54
C ALA A 117 16.02 -1.08 -13.77
N ARG A 118 16.91 -1.22 -12.79
CA ARG A 118 18.00 -2.21 -12.80
C ARG A 118 17.46 -3.64 -12.87
N ARG A 119 16.49 -4.00 -12.03
CA ARG A 119 15.88 -5.34 -12.02
C ARG A 119 15.23 -5.69 -13.35
N MET A 120 14.56 -4.72 -13.97
CA MET A 120 13.89 -4.88 -15.26
C MET A 120 14.82 -4.71 -16.46
N LYS A 121 16.09 -4.33 -16.24
CA LYS A 121 17.08 -4.03 -17.29
C LYS A 121 16.59 -2.99 -18.30
N VAL A 122 15.90 -1.96 -17.82
CA VAL A 122 15.41 -0.82 -18.62
C VAL A 122 15.85 0.51 -18.00
N SER A 123 15.67 1.60 -18.73
CA SER A 123 15.97 2.94 -18.22
C SER A 123 14.88 3.48 -17.28
N ASP A 124 15.26 4.39 -16.38
CA ASP A 124 14.32 5.16 -15.54
C ASP A 124 13.25 5.87 -16.39
N ALA A 125 13.65 6.41 -17.55
CA ALA A 125 12.72 7.07 -18.48
C ALA A 125 11.66 6.09 -19.00
N ARG A 126 12.05 4.85 -19.32
CA ARG A 126 11.12 3.81 -19.75
C ARG A 126 10.14 3.44 -18.64
N LEU A 127 10.60 3.32 -17.38
CA LEU A 127 9.69 3.06 -16.27
C LEU A 127 8.71 4.21 -16.02
N ARG A 128 9.17 5.46 -16.11
CA ARG A 128 8.28 6.63 -16.00
C ARG A 128 7.20 6.62 -17.06
N GLN A 129 7.56 6.32 -18.31
CA GLN A 129 6.59 6.16 -19.39
C GLN A 129 5.56 5.07 -19.07
N ARG A 130 6.00 3.94 -18.52
CA ARG A 130 5.10 2.84 -18.15
C ARG A 130 4.15 3.18 -17.01
N ILE A 131 4.63 3.94 -16.02
CA ILE A 131 3.82 4.47 -14.91
C ILE A 131 2.75 5.41 -15.47
N SER A 132 3.15 6.38 -16.32
CA SER A 132 2.21 7.30 -16.95
C SER A 132 1.19 6.59 -17.85
N ALA A 133 1.59 5.49 -18.49
CA ALA A 133 0.71 4.68 -19.32
C ALA A 133 -0.20 3.73 -18.52
N GLY A 134 -0.06 3.63 -17.18
CA GLY A 134 -0.82 2.67 -16.36
C GLY A 134 -0.39 1.21 -16.50
N SER A 135 0.69 0.94 -17.25
CA SER A 135 1.25 -0.42 -17.43
C SER A 135 2.24 -0.84 -16.34
N LEU A 136 2.44 0.01 -15.32
CA LEU A 136 3.25 -0.26 -14.14
C LEU A 136 2.75 0.59 -12.98
N MET A 137 2.52 -0.01 -11.83
CA MET A 137 2.05 0.69 -10.63
C MET A 137 3.22 1.33 -9.90
N ALA A 138 2.98 2.54 -9.37
CA ALA A 138 3.90 3.25 -8.50
C ALA A 138 3.13 3.97 -7.40
N ILE A 139 3.81 4.23 -6.28
CA ILE A 139 3.31 5.06 -5.19
C ILE A 139 4.31 6.19 -4.92
N PRO A 140 3.85 7.39 -4.54
CA PRO A 140 4.76 8.47 -4.18
C PRO A 140 5.57 8.09 -2.94
N ARG A 141 6.84 8.51 -2.89
CA ARG A 141 7.68 8.32 -1.71
C ARG A 141 7.13 9.17 -0.55
N PRO A 142 6.90 8.60 0.64
CA PRO A 142 6.54 9.39 1.82
C PRO A 142 7.61 10.44 2.12
N HIS A 143 7.18 11.69 2.37
CA HIS A 143 8.04 12.81 2.76
C HIS A 143 9.20 13.13 1.80
N GLY A 144 9.09 12.74 0.53
CA GLY A 144 10.18 12.90 -0.45
C GLY A 144 9.69 13.04 -1.88
N ARG A 145 10.66 13.20 -2.79
CA ARG A 145 10.38 13.22 -4.23
C ARG A 145 10.64 11.85 -4.85
N GLY A 146 9.86 11.54 -5.88
CA GLY A 146 10.03 10.35 -6.69
C GLY A 146 9.07 9.21 -6.33
N TRP A 147 9.28 8.09 -7.03
CA TRP A 147 8.38 6.95 -7.04
C TRP A 147 8.99 5.75 -6.33
N LEU A 148 8.14 5.03 -5.59
CA LEU A 148 8.37 3.69 -5.12
C LEU A 148 7.53 2.73 -5.98
N ILE A 149 8.11 1.58 -6.32
CA ILE A 149 7.48 0.55 -7.13
C ILE A 149 7.13 -0.62 -6.22
N PRO A 150 5.84 -0.90 -5.99
CA PRO A 150 5.41 -2.04 -5.19
C PRO A 150 5.99 -3.37 -5.68
N VAL A 151 6.53 -4.16 -4.74
CA VAL A 151 7.27 -5.39 -5.08
C VAL A 151 6.39 -6.53 -5.60
N PHE A 152 5.07 -6.50 -5.35
CA PHE A 152 4.17 -7.53 -5.83
C PHE A 152 4.16 -7.66 -7.36
N GLN A 153 4.66 -6.66 -8.08
CA GLN A 153 4.77 -6.60 -9.54
C GLN A 153 5.96 -7.40 -10.11
N PHE A 154 6.79 -7.96 -9.22
CA PHE A 154 8.02 -8.65 -9.60
C PHE A 154 8.04 -10.10 -9.14
N THR A 155 8.82 -10.89 -9.87
CA THR A 155 9.41 -12.16 -9.46
C THR A 155 10.86 -11.90 -9.04
N ASP A 156 11.60 -12.95 -8.64
CA ASP A 156 13.03 -12.84 -8.36
C ASP A 156 13.85 -12.51 -9.62
N THR A 157 13.32 -12.84 -10.80
CA THR A 157 14.01 -12.72 -12.09
C THR A 157 13.62 -11.50 -12.91
N GLY A 158 12.55 -10.80 -12.54
CA GLY A 158 12.08 -9.62 -13.27
C GLY A 158 10.64 -9.24 -12.96
N GLU A 159 9.97 -8.64 -13.92
CA GLU A 159 8.54 -8.35 -13.83
C GLU A 159 7.70 -9.62 -14.00
N ILE A 160 6.54 -9.66 -13.37
CA ILE A 160 5.55 -10.72 -13.61
C ILE A 160 5.14 -10.73 -15.10
N PRO A 161 5.02 -11.92 -15.73
CA PRO A 161 4.55 -12.04 -17.11
C PRO A 161 3.20 -11.34 -17.32
N HIS A 162 3.05 -10.68 -18.47
CA HIS A 162 1.79 -10.03 -18.90
C HIS A 162 1.24 -8.91 -17.99
N LEU A 163 1.95 -8.51 -16.92
CA LEU A 163 1.46 -7.52 -15.96
C LEU A 163 0.96 -6.22 -16.63
N GLY A 164 1.74 -5.65 -17.54
CA GLY A 164 1.38 -4.38 -18.20
C GLY A 164 0.04 -4.43 -18.93
N ARG A 165 -0.28 -5.51 -19.65
CA ARG A 165 -1.58 -5.65 -20.34
C ARG A 165 -2.72 -5.94 -19.36
N THR A 166 -2.44 -6.70 -18.32
CA THR A 166 -3.42 -7.00 -17.25
C THR A 166 -3.82 -5.72 -16.51
N LEU A 167 -2.87 -4.86 -16.14
CA LEU A 167 -3.18 -3.58 -15.49
C LEU A 167 -4.02 -2.67 -16.40
N LEU A 168 -3.73 -2.63 -17.69
CA LEU A 168 -4.48 -1.84 -18.67
C LEU A 168 -5.92 -2.33 -18.88
N ALA A 169 -6.20 -3.61 -18.64
CA ALA A 169 -7.53 -4.17 -18.81
C ALA A 169 -8.58 -3.60 -17.85
N ALA A 170 -8.15 -2.98 -16.73
CA ALA A 170 -9.07 -2.29 -15.83
C ALA A 170 -9.79 -1.10 -16.49
N GLY A 171 -9.24 -0.54 -17.58
CA GLY A 171 -9.86 0.57 -18.33
C GLY A 171 -9.95 1.90 -17.58
N ARG A 172 -9.60 1.92 -16.29
CA ARG A 172 -9.58 3.08 -15.40
C ARG A 172 -8.39 2.99 -14.45
N GLN A 173 -8.04 4.11 -13.83
CA GLN A 173 -6.99 4.13 -12.82
C GLN A 173 -7.49 3.46 -11.54
N VAL A 174 -6.82 2.39 -11.12
CA VAL A 174 -7.09 1.71 -9.84
C VAL A 174 -5.93 1.97 -8.89
N SER A 175 -6.19 2.14 -7.60
CA SER A 175 -5.14 2.41 -6.62
C SER A 175 -4.14 1.23 -6.52
N ALA A 176 -2.87 1.53 -6.27
CA ALA A 176 -1.84 0.51 -6.07
C ALA A 176 -2.14 -0.43 -4.90
N GLN A 177 -2.88 0.05 -3.89
CA GLN A 177 -3.34 -0.75 -2.77
C GLN A 177 -4.44 -1.74 -3.16
N ALA A 178 -5.44 -1.30 -3.90
CA ALA A 178 -6.49 -2.17 -4.40
C ALA A 178 -5.89 -3.25 -5.33
N MET A 179 -4.98 -2.86 -6.24
CA MET A 179 -4.28 -3.84 -7.08
C MET A 179 -3.38 -4.78 -6.29
N HIS A 180 -2.64 -4.30 -5.30
CA HIS A 180 -1.85 -5.18 -4.43
C HIS A 180 -2.73 -6.24 -3.77
N ARG A 181 -3.88 -5.84 -3.20
CA ARG A 181 -4.82 -6.78 -2.60
C ARG A 181 -5.33 -7.77 -3.64
N PHE A 182 -5.77 -7.29 -4.80
CA PHE A 182 -6.26 -8.13 -5.89
C PHE A 182 -5.23 -9.19 -6.30
N PHE A 183 -4.00 -8.77 -6.64
CA PHE A 183 -2.94 -9.67 -7.09
C PHE A 183 -2.43 -10.65 -6.02
N ARG A 184 -2.69 -10.39 -4.74
CA ARG A 184 -2.21 -11.21 -3.61
C ARG A 184 -3.29 -12.08 -2.97
N THR A 185 -4.55 -11.95 -3.38
CA THR A 185 -5.67 -12.68 -2.79
C THR A 185 -6.00 -13.88 -3.68
N PRO A 186 -5.93 -15.12 -3.16
CA PRO A 186 -6.47 -16.31 -3.82
C PRO A 186 -7.91 -16.13 -4.28
N ARG A 187 -8.26 -16.66 -5.45
CA ARG A 187 -9.62 -16.56 -5.98
C ARG A 187 -10.12 -17.90 -6.51
N GLU A 188 -11.40 -18.15 -6.33
CA GLU A 188 -12.06 -19.39 -6.79
C GLU A 188 -12.13 -19.46 -8.32
N ASP A 189 -12.30 -18.32 -8.99
CA ASP A 189 -12.28 -18.21 -10.47
C ASP A 189 -10.89 -18.45 -11.10
N LEU A 190 -9.85 -18.56 -10.27
CA LEU A 190 -8.48 -18.89 -10.64
C LEU A 190 -8.03 -20.19 -9.96
N ASP A 191 -8.93 -21.13 -9.69
CA ASP A 191 -8.63 -22.42 -9.07
C ASP A 191 -7.89 -22.32 -7.71
N GLY A 192 -8.15 -21.24 -6.96
CA GLY A 192 -7.49 -20.95 -5.69
C GLY A 192 -6.13 -20.26 -5.81
N PHE A 193 -5.66 -19.94 -7.02
CA PHE A 193 -4.47 -19.12 -7.22
C PHE A 193 -4.78 -17.64 -6.96
N SER A 194 -3.75 -16.90 -6.54
CA SER A 194 -3.80 -15.44 -6.65
C SER A 194 -3.54 -15.03 -8.11
N PRO A 195 -4.05 -13.87 -8.59
CA PRO A 195 -3.75 -13.40 -9.94
C PRO A 195 -2.25 -13.28 -10.22
N ARG A 196 -1.44 -12.96 -9.21
CA ARG A 196 0.02 -12.96 -9.34
C ARG A 196 0.55 -14.34 -9.64
N ASP A 197 0.18 -15.32 -8.82
CA ASP A 197 0.73 -16.68 -8.94
C ASP A 197 0.22 -17.34 -10.23
N TRP A 198 -1.04 -17.07 -10.61
CA TRP A 198 -1.60 -17.48 -11.90
C TRP A 198 -0.74 -17.04 -13.10
N LEU A 199 -0.31 -15.78 -13.13
CA LEU A 199 0.57 -15.25 -14.18
C LEU A 199 1.99 -15.82 -14.12
N ILE A 200 2.49 -16.10 -12.92
CA ILE A 200 3.83 -16.67 -12.72
C ILE A 200 3.88 -18.13 -13.20
N GLU A 201 2.83 -18.90 -12.93
CA GLU A 201 2.68 -20.29 -13.40
C GLU A 201 2.41 -20.38 -14.91
N GLY A 202 2.21 -19.25 -15.59
CA GLY A 202 2.05 -19.18 -17.04
C GLY A 202 0.66 -19.55 -17.54
N HIS A 203 -0.35 -19.50 -16.66
CA HIS A 203 -1.74 -19.67 -17.06
C HIS A 203 -2.27 -18.48 -17.88
N ASP A 204 -3.43 -18.64 -18.52
CA ASP A 204 -3.98 -17.65 -19.46
C ASP A 204 -4.31 -16.31 -18.76
N PRO A 205 -3.66 -15.19 -19.12
CA PRO A 205 -3.94 -13.89 -18.49
C PRO A 205 -5.33 -13.33 -18.84
N ALA A 206 -5.98 -13.82 -19.90
CA ALA A 206 -7.26 -13.31 -20.36
C ALA A 206 -8.37 -13.40 -19.31
N ILE A 207 -8.31 -14.41 -18.43
CA ILE A 207 -9.27 -14.55 -17.31
C ILE A 207 -9.12 -13.37 -16.34
N ILE A 208 -7.88 -13.02 -15.98
CA ILE A 208 -7.61 -11.87 -15.10
C ILE A 208 -8.03 -10.56 -15.77
N GLU A 209 -7.76 -10.41 -17.07
CA GLU A 209 -8.20 -9.24 -17.85
C GLU A 209 -9.74 -9.11 -17.87
N SER A 210 -10.45 -10.22 -18.01
CA SER A 210 -11.92 -10.23 -17.95
C SER A 210 -12.42 -9.81 -16.57
N ILE A 211 -11.78 -10.26 -15.49
CA ILE A 211 -12.15 -9.84 -14.12
C ILE A 211 -11.90 -8.34 -13.95
N LEU A 212 -10.74 -7.83 -14.38
CA LEU A 212 -10.39 -6.43 -14.23
C LEU A 212 -11.24 -5.49 -15.08
N SER A 213 -11.63 -5.89 -16.29
CA SER A 213 -12.51 -5.07 -17.13
C SER A 213 -13.95 -4.95 -16.60
N SER A 214 -14.32 -5.77 -15.62
CA SER A 214 -15.61 -5.70 -14.92
C SER A 214 -15.62 -4.80 -13.67
N LEU A 215 -14.49 -4.16 -13.34
CA LEU A 215 -14.30 -3.32 -12.14
C LEU A 215 -14.89 -1.92 -12.23
#